data_AF-A0A6J4GEN8-F1
#
_entry.id   AF-A0A6J4GEN8-F1
#
_cell.length_a   1.000
_cell.length_b   1.000
_cell.length_c   1.000
_cell.angle_alpha   90.00
_cell.angle_beta   90.00
_cell.angle_gamma   90.00
#
_symmetry.space_group_name_H-M   'P 1'
#
loop_
_entity.id
_entity.type
_entity.pdbx_description
1 polymer ?
#
loop_
_entity_poly.entity_id
_entity_poly.type
_entity_poly.pdbx_seq_one_letter_code
_entity_poly.pdbx_strand_id
1 'polypeptide(L)'
;MKTFILNIVLLLLFSPVFYAQEKDDNSDFKPYSSSVFNSKEKAFSVVSSMDKKAQNDLNQKIQSGIQIQQIGDLNKVKAFLKSNETKVAVNQNGDRNELFLDKSAKTLTQNIVQQGNNNKINDFTLNTNYNVNMEMIQKGDNQNIQNIGTNSLSKNMKITQTGNGASIILINK
;
A
#
# COMPACT_ATOMS: atom_id res chain seq x y z
N MET A 1 6.79 -66.76 10.07
CA MET A 1 7.37 -65.79 11.04
C MET A 1 8.71 -65.20 10.57
N LYS A 2 9.70 -66.01 10.14
CA LYS A 2 11.03 -65.50 9.72
C LYS A 2 10.98 -64.50 8.54
N THR A 3 10.14 -64.75 7.53
CA THR A 3 9.96 -63.86 6.36
C THR A 3 9.24 -62.55 6.69
N PHE A 4 8.35 -62.56 7.68
CA PHE A 4 7.64 -61.37 8.13
C PHE A 4 8.57 -60.40 8.87
N ILE A 5 9.45 -60.93 9.72
CA ILE A 5 10.48 -60.14 10.42
C ILE A 5 11.47 -59.55 9.40
N LEU A 6 11.87 -60.32 8.38
CA LEU A 6 12.77 -59.85 7.33
C LEU A 6 12.17 -58.67 6.55
N ASN A 7 10.89 -58.73 6.21
CA ASN A 7 10.21 -57.65 5.49
C ASN A 7 10.08 -56.37 6.32
N ILE A 8 9.91 -56.46 7.65
CA ILE A 8 9.88 -55.30 8.55
C ILE A 8 11.26 -54.64 8.62
N VAL A 9 12.33 -55.43 8.71
CA VAL A 9 13.71 -54.91 8.72
C VAL A 9 14.05 -54.23 7.39
N LEU A 10 13.62 -54.80 6.27
CA LEU A 10 13.83 -54.20 4.95
C LEU A 10 13.09 -52.86 4.78
N LEU A 11 11.90 -52.73 5.36
CA LEU A 11 11.10 -51.50 5.31
C LEU A 11 11.74 -50.35 6.11
N LEU A 12 12.40 -50.65 7.22
CA LEU A 12 13.12 -49.66 8.04
C LEU A 12 14.37 -49.12 7.34
N LEU A 13 15.03 -49.94 6.51
CA LEU A 13 16.23 -49.57 5.76
C LEU A 13 15.95 -48.63 4.56
N PHE A 14 14.69 -48.52 4.11
CA PHE A 14 14.27 -47.65 3.01
C PHE A 14 13.45 -46.44 3.47
N SER A 15 13.58 -46.01 4.72
CA SER A 15 12.98 -44.74 5.15
C SER A 15 13.73 -43.55 4.51
N PRO A 16 13.08 -42.72 3.67
CA PRO A 16 13.71 -41.53 3.14
C PRO A 16 13.94 -40.56 4.32
N VAL A 17 15.21 -40.39 4.69
CA VAL A 17 15.59 -39.33 5.62
C VAL A 17 15.44 -38.01 4.87
N PHE A 18 14.28 -37.37 5.05
CA PHE A 18 14.03 -36.03 4.52
C PHE A 18 14.91 -35.04 5.28
N TYR A 19 16.12 -34.80 4.78
CA TYR A 19 16.92 -33.66 5.20
C TYR A 19 16.28 -32.40 4.61
N ALA A 20 15.57 -31.64 5.44
CA ALA A 20 15.30 -30.24 5.14
C ALA A 20 16.60 -29.47 5.35
N GLN A 21 17.40 -29.32 4.30
CA GLN A 21 18.55 -28.41 4.34
C GLN A 21 18.00 -26.98 4.25
N GLU A 22 18.11 -26.25 5.36
CA GLU A 22 18.02 -24.79 5.32
C GLU A 22 19.20 -24.30 4.49
N LYS A 23 18.90 -23.68 3.36
CA LYS A 23 19.92 -23.13 2.47
C LYS A 23 20.65 -22.05 3.27
N ASP A 24 21.96 -22.21 3.46
CA ASP A 24 22.79 -21.21 4.14
C ASP A 24 22.45 -19.83 3.57
N ASP A 25 21.89 -19.00 4.45
CA ASP A 25 21.27 -17.76 4.06
C ASP A 25 22.37 -16.81 3.59
N ASN A 26 22.18 -16.22 2.40
CA ASN A 26 23.15 -15.35 1.76
C ASN A 26 23.84 -14.41 2.77
N SER A 27 25.17 -14.37 2.73
CA SER A 27 26.10 -13.61 3.60
C SER A 27 25.89 -12.08 3.65
N ASP A 28 24.78 -11.57 3.14
CA ASP A 28 24.51 -10.15 2.93
C ASP A 28 23.73 -9.50 4.08
N PHE A 29 23.09 -10.27 4.97
CA PHE A 29 22.44 -9.68 6.15
C PHE A 29 23.46 -9.42 7.26
N LYS A 30 24.03 -8.20 7.27
CA LYS A 30 24.86 -7.73 8.38
C LYS A 30 23.94 -7.23 9.49
N PRO A 31 23.93 -7.87 10.68
CA PRO A 31 23.08 -7.44 11.78
C PRO A 31 23.45 -6.00 12.18
N TYR A 32 22.46 -5.12 12.16
CA TYR A 32 22.62 -3.75 12.67
C TYR A 32 22.69 -3.82 14.21
N SER A 33 23.39 -2.89 14.85
CA SER A 33 23.59 -2.82 16.32
C SER A 33 22.32 -2.45 17.12
N SER A 34 21.14 -2.87 16.65
CA SER A 34 19.86 -2.67 17.34
C SER A 34 19.26 -4.04 17.68
N SER A 35 18.65 -4.16 18.86
CA SER A 35 17.93 -5.36 19.28
C SER A 35 16.73 -5.71 18.38
N VAL A 36 16.27 -4.74 17.58
CA VAL A 36 15.10 -4.80 16.69
C VAL A 36 15.45 -5.39 15.31
N PHE A 37 16.68 -5.17 14.82
CA PHE A 37 17.15 -5.66 13.51
C PHE A 37 18.33 -6.64 13.65
N ASN A 38 18.34 -7.43 14.73
CA ASN A 38 19.44 -8.34 15.03
C ASN A 38 19.34 -9.70 14.33
N SER A 39 18.22 -10.00 13.66
CA SER A 39 18.06 -11.16 12.79
C SER A 39 17.15 -10.83 11.61
N LYS A 40 17.26 -11.60 10.53
CA LYS A 40 16.46 -11.45 9.31
C LYS A 40 14.97 -11.68 9.59
N GLU A 41 14.65 -12.67 10.42
CA GLU A 41 13.28 -13.02 10.81
C GLU A 41 12.62 -11.88 11.57
N LYS A 42 13.35 -11.26 12.51
CA LYS A 42 12.86 -10.10 13.27
C LYS A 42 12.72 -8.87 12.40
N ALA A 43 13.69 -8.61 11.51
CA ALA A 43 13.57 -7.52 10.54
C ALA A 43 12.31 -7.69 9.68
N PHE A 44 12.06 -8.90 9.17
CA PHE A 44 10.85 -9.19 8.41
C PHE A 44 9.57 -9.14 9.26
N SER A 45 9.59 -9.60 10.51
CA SER A 45 8.42 -9.51 11.38
C SER A 45 8.05 -8.05 11.62
N VAL A 46 9.03 -7.18 11.87
CA VAL A 46 8.82 -5.74 12.06
C VAL A 46 8.23 -5.13 10.79
N VAL A 47 8.85 -5.35 9.63
CA VAL A 47 8.35 -4.82 8.34
C VAL A 47 6.93 -5.32 8.04
N SER A 48 6.65 -6.60 8.24
CA SER A 48 5.31 -7.17 8.01
C SER A 48 4.25 -6.60 8.95
N SER A 49 4.61 -6.32 10.21
CA SER A 49 3.70 -5.69 11.17
C SER A 49 3.37 -4.24 10.81
N MET A 50 4.34 -3.51 10.26
CA MET A 50 4.14 -2.15 9.76
C MET A 50 3.22 -2.13 8.53
N ASP A 51 3.40 -3.05 7.58
CA ASP A 51 2.56 -3.16 6.36
C ASP A 51 1.10 -3.42 6.72
N LYS A 52 0.83 -4.34 7.67
CA LYS A 52 -0.52 -4.65 8.16
C LYS A 52 -1.17 -3.48 8.88
N LYS A 53 -0.42 -2.76 9.71
CA LYS A 53 -0.92 -1.60 10.46
C LYS A 53 -1.34 -0.47 9.51
N ALA A 54 -0.50 -0.13 8.52
CA ALA A 54 -0.80 0.91 7.55
C ALA A 54 -2.08 0.61 6.74
N GLN A 55 -2.29 -0.65 6.33
CA GLN A 55 -3.49 -1.06 5.60
C GLN A 55 -4.78 -0.92 6.41
N ASN A 56 -4.74 -1.35 7.67
CA ASN A 56 -5.90 -1.33 8.55
C ASN A 56 -6.27 0.09 8.98
N ASP A 57 -5.27 0.94 9.26
CA ASP A 57 -5.50 2.31 9.74
C ASP A 57 -6.33 3.12 8.73
N LEU A 58 -6.03 3.05 7.41
CA LEU A 58 -6.81 3.81 6.42
C LEU A 58 -8.19 3.19 6.16
N ASN A 59 -8.28 1.86 6.09
CA ASN A 59 -9.54 1.14 5.85
C ASN A 59 -10.56 1.32 6.97
N GLN A 60 -10.12 1.54 8.21
CA GLN A 60 -10.97 1.85 9.36
C GLN A 60 -11.31 3.34 9.46
N LYS A 61 -10.42 4.23 9.01
CA LYS A 61 -10.61 5.68 9.05
C LYS A 61 -11.66 6.18 8.05
N ILE A 62 -11.83 5.49 6.92
CA ILE A 62 -12.75 5.87 5.86
C ILE A 62 -13.95 4.93 5.82
N GLN A 63 -15.15 5.51 5.81
CA GLN A 63 -16.38 4.74 5.65
C GLN A 63 -16.56 4.26 4.20
N SER A 64 -17.36 3.22 4.01
CA SER A 64 -17.69 2.74 2.67
C SER A 64 -18.43 3.79 1.85
N GLY A 65 -18.16 3.84 0.55
CA GLY A 65 -18.75 4.80 -0.37
C GLY A 65 -17.82 5.96 -0.71
N ILE A 66 -18.41 7.06 -1.18
CA ILE A 66 -17.70 8.27 -1.60
C ILE A 66 -18.16 9.42 -0.71
N GLN A 67 -17.23 10.07 -0.03
CA GLN A 67 -17.46 11.18 0.88
C GLN A 67 -16.64 12.37 0.40
N ILE A 68 -17.31 13.48 0.11
CA ILE A 68 -16.67 14.70 -0.37
C ILE A 68 -17.11 15.85 0.52
N GLN A 69 -16.16 16.46 1.22
CA GLN A 69 -16.33 17.70 1.94
C GLN A 69 -15.52 18.78 1.26
N GLN A 70 -16.19 19.89 0.94
CA GLN A 70 -15.58 21.08 0.38
C GLN A 70 -15.95 22.27 1.26
N ILE A 71 -14.96 23.03 1.72
CA ILE A 71 -15.10 24.22 2.55
C ILE A 71 -14.28 25.32 1.89
N GLY A 72 -14.92 26.44 1.56
CA GLY A 72 -14.35 27.52 0.76
C GLY A 72 -14.92 27.58 -0.65
N ASP A 73 -14.41 28.50 -1.46
CA ASP A 73 -14.96 28.86 -2.76
C ASP A 73 -14.30 28.10 -3.92
N LEU A 74 -15.09 27.73 -4.92
CA LEU A 74 -14.62 27.20 -6.21
C LEU A 74 -13.75 25.93 -6.13
N ASN A 75 -13.87 25.17 -5.04
CA ASN A 75 -13.31 23.82 -4.97
C ASN A 75 -14.00 22.89 -5.98
N LYS A 76 -13.24 21.99 -6.61
CA LYS A 76 -13.73 21.06 -7.63
C LYS A 76 -13.26 19.65 -7.36
N VAL A 77 -14.19 18.70 -7.48
CA VAL A 77 -13.91 17.26 -7.49
C VAL A 77 -14.57 16.65 -8.72
N LYS A 78 -13.79 15.92 -9.51
CA LYS A 78 -14.29 15.10 -10.63
C LYS A 78 -13.73 13.69 -10.47
N ALA A 79 -14.61 12.71 -10.34
CA ALA A 79 -14.21 11.33 -10.03
C ALA A 79 -14.92 10.32 -10.93
N PHE A 80 -14.14 9.51 -11.64
CA PHE A 80 -14.58 8.35 -12.40
C PHE A 80 -13.97 7.10 -11.77
N LEU A 81 -14.79 6.35 -11.02
CA LEU A 81 -14.30 5.27 -10.16
C LEU A 81 -14.96 3.95 -10.53
N LYS A 82 -14.17 2.90 -10.69
CA LYS A 82 -14.61 1.53 -10.94
C LYS A 82 -13.84 0.55 -10.06
N SER A 83 -14.54 -0.14 -9.17
CA SER A 83 -13.98 -1.19 -8.32
C SER A 83 -15.07 -2.04 -7.70
N ASN A 84 -14.71 -3.23 -7.18
CA ASN A 84 -15.65 -4.08 -6.45
C ASN A 84 -16.01 -3.48 -5.09
N GLU A 85 -15.04 -2.82 -4.45
CA GLU A 85 -15.22 -2.08 -3.20
C GLU A 85 -14.61 -0.70 -3.35
N THR A 86 -15.38 0.33 -2.99
CA THR A 86 -14.99 1.74 -3.15
C THR A 86 -15.17 2.48 -1.83
N LYS A 87 -14.06 3.05 -1.33
CA LYS A 87 -13.98 3.91 -0.15
C LYS A 87 -13.13 5.13 -0.51
N VAL A 88 -13.77 6.25 -0.82
CA VAL A 88 -13.05 7.49 -1.16
C VAL A 88 -13.50 8.60 -0.24
N ALA A 89 -12.58 9.19 0.50
CA ALA A 89 -12.79 10.38 1.29
C ALA A 89 -11.99 11.54 0.71
N VAL A 90 -12.66 12.67 0.49
CA VAL A 90 -12.07 13.92 0.01
C VAL A 90 -12.42 15.02 0.99
N ASN A 91 -11.41 15.73 1.47
CA ASN A 91 -11.56 16.92 2.30
C ASN A 91 -10.76 18.08 1.67
N GLN A 92 -11.47 19.02 1.07
CA GLN A 92 -10.92 20.27 0.54
C GLN A 92 -11.29 21.40 1.49
N ASN A 93 -10.29 22.09 2.05
CA ASN A 93 -10.45 23.24 2.93
C ASN A 93 -9.57 24.40 2.44
N GLY A 94 -10.22 25.44 1.94
CA GLY A 94 -9.63 26.60 1.26
C GLY A 94 -10.28 26.81 -0.11
N ASP A 95 -9.71 27.66 -0.94
CA ASP A 95 -10.32 28.09 -2.20
C ASP A 95 -9.61 27.49 -3.43
N ARG A 96 -10.38 27.22 -4.48
CA ARG A 96 -9.90 26.80 -5.80
C ARG A 96 -9.05 25.52 -5.78
N ASN A 97 -9.26 24.62 -4.82
CA ASN A 97 -8.62 23.31 -4.88
C ASN A 97 -9.29 22.43 -5.95
N GLU A 98 -8.49 21.71 -6.71
CA GLU A 98 -8.95 20.85 -7.80
C GLU A 98 -8.49 19.41 -7.59
N LEU A 99 -9.43 18.48 -7.69
CA LEU A 99 -9.19 17.05 -7.66
C LEU A 99 -9.80 16.38 -8.90
N PHE A 100 -8.96 15.66 -9.62
CA PHE A 100 -9.37 14.76 -10.70
C PHE A 100 -8.95 13.32 -10.38
N LEU A 101 -9.92 12.41 -10.33
CA LEU A 101 -9.74 10.99 -10.14
C LEU A 101 -10.29 10.21 -11.34
N ASP A 102 -9.47 9.35 -11.92
CA ASP A 102 -9.89 8.37 -12.94
C ASP A 102 -9.28 7.01 -12.62
N LYS A 103 -10.04 6.14 -11.95
CA LYS A 103 -9.51 4.92 -11.30
C LYS A 103 -10.36 3.71 -11.66
N SER A 104 -9.69 2.67 -12.15
CA SER A 104 -10.28 1.33 -12.29
C SER A 104 -9.37 0.30 -11.62
N ALA A 105 -9.80 -0.26 -10.49
CA ALA A 105 -9.00 -1.12 -9.61
C ALA A 105 -9.82 -2.29 -9.04
N LYS A 106 -9.17 -3.30 -8.42
CA LYS A 106 -9.89 -4.39 -7.74
C LYS A 106 -10.65 -3.89 -6.51
N THR A 107 -9.93 -3.19 -5.63
CA THR A 107 -10.47 -2.46 -4.49
C THR A 107 -9.87 -1.06 -4.48
N LEU A 108 -10.63 -0.07 -4.03
CA LEU A 108 -10.22 1.31 -4.00
C LEU A 108 -10.50 1.90 -2.62
N THR A 109 -9.44 2.16 -1.86
CA THR A 109 -9.46 2.95 -0.63
C THR A 109 -8.57 4.18 -0.83
N GLN A 110 -9.13 5.37 -0.75
CA GLN A 110 -8.37 6.59 -1.01
C GLN A 110 -8.80 7.74 -0.10
N ASN A 111 -7.84 8.32 0.63
CA ASN A 111 -8.06 9.54 1.40
C ASN A 111 -7.32 10.71 0.76
N ILE A 112 -8.02 11.81 0.52
CA ILE A 112 -7.47 13.00 -0.10
C ILE A 112 -7.76 14.19 0.80
N VAL A 113 -6.71 14.91 1.16
CA VAL A 113 -6.79 16.11 2.00
C VAL A 113 -6.06 17.24 1.29
N GLN A 114 -6.76 18.32 0.97
CA GLN A 114 -6.18 19.55 0.42
C GLN A 114 -6.50 20.70 1.37
N GLN A 115 -5.48 21.22 2.05
CA GLN A 115 -5.57 22.33 3.00
C GLN A 115 -4.79 23.53 2.47
N GLY A 116 -5.49 24.63 2.21
CA GLY A 116 -4.94 25.83 1.57
C GLY A 116 -5.59 26.08 0.22
N ASN A 117 -4.95 26.90 -0.62
CA ASN A 117 -5.56 27.44 -1.82
C ASN A 117 -4.85 26.98 -3.10
N ASN A 118 -5.63 26.82 -4.17
CA ASN A 118 -5.12 26.53 -5.52
C ASN A 118 -4.25 25.26 -5.58
N ASN A 119 -4.56 24.25 -4.76
CA ASN A 119 -3.88 22.96 -4.83
C ASN A 119 -4.56 22.04 -5.84
N LYS A 120 -3.76 21.26 -6.57
CA LYS A 120 -4.24 20.37 -7.62
C LYS A 120 -3.76 18.94 -7.41
N ILE A 121 -4.66 17.98 -7.59
CA ILE A 121 -4.34 16.55 -7.65
C ILE A 121 -4.98 15.95 -8.91
N ASN A 122 -4.15 15.30 -9.73
CA ASN A 122 -4.61 14.45 -10.82
C ASN A 122 -4.12 13.03 -10.54
N ASP A 123 -5.03 12.11 -10.23
CA ASP A 123 -4.71 10.70 -10.03
C ASP A 123 -5.49 9.86 -11.02
N PHE A 124 -4.78 9.30 -11.99
CA PHE A 124 -5.38 8.45 -12.99
C PHE A 124 -4.66 7.11 -13.10
N THR A 125 -5.42 6.08 -13.41
CA THR A 125 -4.94 4.71 -13.45
C THR A 125 -5.60 3.97 -14.59
N LEU A 126 -4.77 3.33 -15.42
CA LEU A 126 -5.25 2.37 -16.40
C LEU A 126 -5.84 1.15 -15.67
N ASN A 127 -6.87 0.53 -16.24
CA ASN A 127 -7.57 -0.60 -15.63
C ASN A 127 -6.60 -1.63 -15.03
N THR A 128 -6.69 -1.86 -13.72
CA THR A 128 -5.77 -2.72 -12.98
C THR A 128 -6.50 -3.68 -12.05
N ASN A 129 -5.88 -4.84 -11.81
CA ASN A 129 -6.33 -5.83 -10.83
C ASN A 129 -5.69 -5.62 -9.45
N TYR A 130 -4.92 -4.56 -9.24
CA TYR A 130 -4.32 -4.23 -7.95
C TYR A 130 -5.34 -3.63 -6.97
N ASN A 131 -5.06 -3.80 -5.68
CA ASN A 131 -5.73 -3.07 -4.62
C ASN A 131 -5.08 -1.70 -4.46
N VAL A 132 -5.89 -0.64 -4.50
CA VAL A 132 -5.46 0.73 -4.27
C VAL A 132 -5.81 1.09 -2.83
N ASN A 133 -4.81 1.49 -2.06
CA ASN A 133 -4.96 2.01 -0.72
C ASN A 133 -3.95 3.15 -0.53
N MET A 134 -4.43 4.38 -0.80
CA MET A 134 -3.58 5.56 -0.91
C MET A 134 -4.09 6.74 -0.08
N GLU A 135 -3.17 7.53 0.47
CA GLU A 135 -3.46 8.81 1.12
C GLU A 135 -2.64 9.92 0.44
N MET A 136 -3.31 10.99 -0.02
CA MET A 136 -2.66 12.16 -0.60
C MET A 136 -3.02 13.40 0.20
N ILE A 137 -2.01 14.07 0.74
CA ILE A 137 -2.17 15.23 1.62
C ILE A 137 -1.38 16.39 1.05
N GLN A 138 -2.06 17.50 0.77
CA GLN A 138 -1.49 18.79 0.40
C GLN A 138 -1.78 19.80 1.51
N LYS A 139 -0.75 20.51 1.99
CA LYS A 139 -0.86 21.58 2.98
C LYS A 139 -0.05 22.81 2.54
N GLY A 140 -0.73 23.91 2.27
CA GLY A 140 -0.17 25.14 1.72
C GLY A 140 -0.84 25.51 0.41
N ASP A 141 -0.18 26.31 -0.42
CA ASP A 141 -0.80 26.91 -1.60
C ASP A 141 -0.07 26.56 -2.90
N ASN A 142 -0.80 26.53 -4.01
CA ASN A 142 -0.25 26.36 -5.36
C ASN A 142 0.53 25.05 -5.54
N GLN A 143 0.13 23.98 -4.86
CA GLN A 143 0.77 22.68 -4.95
C GLN A 143 0.15 21.82 -6.04
N ASN A 144 0.93 20.89 -6.62
CA ASN A 144 0.41 19.93 -7.60
C ASN A 144 0.92 18.51 -7.33
N ILE A 145 0.02 17.53 -7.35
CA ILE A 145 0.35 16.09 -7.39
C ILE A 145 -0.23 15.49 -8.66
N GLN A 146 0.61 14.81 -9.43
CA GLN A 146 0.19 13.99 -10.55
C GLN A 146 0.59 12.54 -10.29
N ASN A 147 -0.38 11.65 -10.15
CA ASN A 147 -0.16 10.21 -10.04
C ASN A 147 -0.65 9.50 -11.31
N ILE A 148 0.25 8.74 -11.92
CA ILE A 148 0.06 8.05 -13.19
C ILE A 148 0.23 6.56 -12.97
N GLY A 149 -0.85 5.79 -13.14
CA GLY A 149 -0.83 4.34 -13.02
C GLY A 149 -0.95 3.81 -11.59
N THR A 150 -0.78 2.50 -11.42
CA THR A 150 -0.94 1.79 -10.14
C THR A 150 -0.18 0.48 -10.19
N ASN A 151 0.51 0.13 -9.10
CA ASN A 151 1.24 -1.14 -8.95
C ASN A 151 1.15 -1.70 -7.52
N SER A 152 1.99 -2.67 -7.20
CA SER A 152 2.01 -3.33 -5.89
C SER A 152 2.32 -2.40 -4.72
N LEU A 153 2.94 -1.24 -4.95
CA LEU A 153 3.22 -0.22 -3.92
C LEU A 153 2.00 0.64 -3.60
N SER A 154 1.05 0.75 -4.53
CA SER A 154 -0.18 1.54 -4.35
C SER A 154 -1.12 1.00 -3.26
N LYS A 155 -0.81 -0.17 -2.68
CA LYS A 155 -1.56 -0.79 -1.57
C LYS A 155 -1.32 -0.15 -0.20
N ASN A 156 -0.33 0.76 -0.09
CA ASN A 156 0.11 1.38 1.17
C ASN A 156 0.80 2.73 0.96
N MET A 157 0.36 3.47 -0.06
CA MET A 157 1.07 4.69 -0.46
C MET A 157 0.55 5.92 0.26
N LYS A 158 1.44 6.69 0.87
CA LYS A 158 1.12 7.99 1.45
C LYS A 158 2.01 9.07 0.86
N ILE A 159 1.39 10.08 0.26
CA ILE A 159 2.06 11.26 -0.28
C ILE A 159 1.66 12.44 0.60
N THR A 160 2.64 13.17 1.12
CA THR A 160 2.41 14.40 1.88
C THR A 160 3.28 15.51 1.31
N GLN A 161 2.64 16.58 0.87
CA GLN A 161 3.25 17.75 0.28
C GLN A 161 2.92 18.97 1.14
N THR A 162 3.95 19.69 1.58
CA THR A 162 3.81 20.86 2.46
C THR A 162 4.60 22.05 1.92
N GLY A 163 4.10 23.27 2.11
CA GLY A 163 4.75 24.50 1.62
C GLY A 163 4.02 25.10 0.42
N ASN A 164 4.69 25.94 -0.37
CA ASN A 164 4.03 26.66 -1.47
C ASN A 164 4.72 26.40 -2.81
N GLY A 165 3.95 26.15 -3.87
CA GLY A 165 4.45 26.11 -5.26
C GLY A 165 5.18 24.82 -5.68
N ALA A 166 5.14 23.75 -4.88
CA ALA A 166 5.83 22.49 -5.21
C ALA A 166 4.99 21.59 -6.12
N SER A 167 5.65 20.73 -6.91
CA SER A 167 5.01 19.70 -7.74
C SER A 167 5.60 18.31 -7.49
N ILE A 168 4.75 17.30 -7.41
CA ILE A 168 5.13 15.87 -7.32
C ILE A 168 4.54 15.16 -8.53
N ILE A 169 5.38 14.43 -9.27
CA ILE A 169 4.94 13.53 -10.34
C ILE A 169 5.34 12.12 -9.95
N LEU A 170 4.35 11.23 -9.87
CA LEU A 170 4.53 9.83 -9.58
C LEU A 170 4.08 8.99 -10.76
N ILE A 171 4.96 8.09 -11.20
CA ILE A 171 4.71 7.17 -12.30
C ILE A 171 4.84 5.74 -11.74
N ASN A 172 3.70 5.08 -11.60
CA ASN A 172 3.60 3.69 -11.19
C ASN A 172 3.29 2.83 -12.42
N LYS A 173 4.24 1.96 -12.77
CA LYS A 173 4.07 0.94 -13.81
C LYS A 173 3.84 -0.42 -13.18
#